data_AF-A0A371K4H9-F1
#
_entry.id   AF-A0A371K4H9-F1
#
_cell.length_a   1.000
_cell.length_b   1.000
_cell.length_c   1.000
_cell.angle_alpha   90.00
_cell.angle_beta   90.00
_cell.angle_gamma   90.00
#
_symmetry.space_group_name_H-M   'P 1'
#
loop_
_entity.id
_entity.type
_entity.pdbx_description
1 polymer ?
#
loop_
_entity_poly.entity_id
_entity_poly.type
_entity_poly.pdbx_seq_one_letter_code
_entity_poly.pdbx_strand_id
1 'polypeptide(L)' 'MKLTDLPADYQAHVLALLEIVGAECAHRSWDEIEPVLASYWHSTHRADVADWNAIRPYVRAACDPDPADGPP' A
#
# COMPACT_ATOMS: atom_id res chain seq x y z
N MET A 1 11.59 -0.15 7.34
CA MET A 1 11.54 -0.87 6.06
C MET A 1 11.19 0.17 5.01
N LYS A 2 11.97 0.31 3.94
CA LYS A 2 11.74 1.33 2.90
C LYS A 2 11.15 0.66 1.66
N LEU A 3 10.31 1.37 0.90
CA LEU A 3 9.71 0.83 -0.33
C LEU A 3 10.77 0.30 -1.31
N THR A 4 11.97 0.88 -1.28
CA THR A 4 13.15 0.48 -2.06
C THR A 4 13.70 -0.90 -1.70
N ASP A 5 13.26 -1.51 -0.59
CA ASP A 5 13.62 -2.88 -0.22
C ASP A 5 12.83 -3.94 -1.05
N LEU A 6 11.79 -3.52 -1.78
CA LEU A 6 11.03 -4.39 -2.67
C LEU A 6 11.70 -4.47 -4.07
N PRO A 7 11.61 -5.60 -4.78
CA PRO A 7 11.87 -5.70 -6.21
C PRO A 7 11.26 -4.56 -7.02
N ALA A 8 11.95 -4.10 -8.07
CA ALA A 8 11.57 -2.90 -8.83
C ALA A 8 10.20 -3.04 -9.50
N ASP A 9 9.85 -4.25 -9.94
CA ASP A 9 8.53 -4.60 -10.45
C ASP A 9 7.44 -4.45 -9.38
N TYR A 10 7.74 -4.78 -8.12
CA TYR A 10 6.80 -4.58 -7.01
C TYR A 10 6.69 -3.11 -6.60
N GLN A 11 7.76 -2.33 -6.69
CA GLN A 11 7.72 -0.90 -6.36
C GLN A 11 6.73 -0.15 -7.24
N ALA A 12 6.71 -0.42 -8.55
CA ALA A 12 5.77 0.23 -9.48
C ALA A 12 4.31 -0.11 -9.14
N HIS A 13 4.03 -1.38 -8.81
CA HIS A 13 2.70 -1.84 -8.42
C HIS A 13 2.23 -1.25 -7.09
N VAL A 14 3.13 -1.17 -6.10
CA VAL A 14 2.81 -0.54 -4.83
C VAL A 14 2.60 0.97 -5.00
N LEU A 15 3.43 1.67 -5.78
CA LEU A 15 3.22 3.10 -6.05
C LEU A 15 1.86 3.40 -6.68
N ALA A 16 1.45 2.61 -7.68
CA ALA A 16 0.12 2.74 -8.29
C ALA A 16 -1.02 2.49 -7.29
N LEU A 17 -0.83 1.54 -6.37
CA LEU A 17 -1.78 1.31 -5.28
C LEU A 17 -1.82 2.51 -4.31
N LEU A 18 -0.67 3.09 -3.97
CA LEU A 18 -0.56 4.22 -3.04
C LEU A 18 -1.30 5.47 -3.53
N GLU A 19 -1.32 5.72 -4.84
CA GLU A 19 -2.11 6.84 -5.41
C GLU A 19 -3.62 6.68 -5.16
N ILE A 20 -4.12 5.45 -5.20
CA ILE A 20 -5.54 5.14 -4.93
C ILE A 20 -5.80 5.21 -3.41
N VAL A 21 -4.88 4.65 -2.62
CA VAL A 21 -4.98 4.56 -1.16
C VAL A 21 -5.02 5.95 -0.53
N GLY A 22 -4.15 6.88 -0.94
CA GLY A 22 -4.09 8.21 -0.35
C GLY A 22 -5.41 8.98 -0.46
N ALA A 23 -6.13 8.85 -1.59
CA ALA A 23 -7.43 9.47 -1.78
C ALA A 23 -8.51 8.80 -0.91
N GLU A 24 -8.54 7.48 -0.86
CA GLU A 24 -9.59 6.77 -0.15
C GLU A 24 -9.42 6.78 1.38
N CYS A 25 -8.18 6.79 1.87
CA CYS A 25 -7.84 6.92 3.29
C CYS A 25 -8.23 8.28 3.88
N ALA A 26 -8.39 9.31 3.04
CA ALA A 26 -8.93 10.60 3.48
C ALA A 26 -10.43 10.53 3.81
N HIS A 27 -11.13 9.49 3.33
CA HIS A 27 -12.58 9.36 3.42
C HIS A 27 -13.04 8.18 4.30
N ARG A 28 -12.17 7.22 4.59
CA ARG A 28 -12.50 5.98 5.30
C ARG A 28 -11.41 5.61 6.29
N SER A 29 -11.79 4.91 7.36
CA SER A 29 -10.82 4.35 8.31
C SER A 29 -10.04 3.19 7.69
N TRP A 30 -8.83 2.94 8.20
CA TRP A 30 -8.00 1.80 7.76
C TRP A 30 -8.76 0.47 7.82
N ASP A 31 -9.48 0.20 8.91
CA ASP A 31 -10.25 -1.04 9.09
C ASP A 31 -11.35 -1.22 8.02
N GLU A 32 -11.93 -0.13 7.51
CA GLU A 32 -12.93 -0.19 6.44
C GLU A 32 -12.29 -0.44 5.06
N ILE A 33 -11.09 0.09 4.83
CA ILE A 33 -10.48 0.09 3.51
C ILE A 33 -9.45 -1.02 3.28
N GLU A 34 -8.79 -1.49 4.33
CA GLU A 34 -7.85 -2.61 4.27
C GLU A 34 -8.39 -3.81 3.47
N PRO A 35 -9.61 -4.34 3.76
CA PRO A 35 -10.10 -5.52 3.03
C PRO A 35 -10.34 -5.22 1.54
N VAL A 36 -10.70 -3.99 1.18
CA VAL A 36 -10.90 -3.58 -0.22
C VAL A 36 -9.56 -3.52 -0.94
N LEU A 37 -8.53 -2.93 -0.32
CA LEU A 37 -7.18 -2.85 -0.88
C LEU A 37 -6.51 -4.22 -0.99
N ALA A 38 -6.70 -5.08 0.02
CA ALA A 38 -6.21 -6.46 -0.01
C ALA A 38 -6.86 -7.26 -1.14
N SER A 39 -8.18 -7.14 -1.31
CA SER A 39 -8.91 -7.79 -2.39
C SER A 39 -8.49 -7.25 -3.75
N TYR A 40 -8.30 -5.94 -3.88
CA TYR A 40 -7.82 -5.30 -5.10
C TYR A 40 -6.42 -5.80 -5.46
N TRP A 41 -5.50 -5.84 -4.49
CA TRP A 41 -4.15 -6.36 -4.67
C TRP A 41 -4.17 -7.79 -5.20
N HIS A 42 -4.91 -8.69 -4.54
CA HIS A 42 -5.05 -10.08 -4.98
C HIS A 42 -5.73 -10.25 -6.34
N SER A 43 -6.64 -9.33 -6.72
CA SER A 43 -7.37 -9.43 -7.99
C SER A 43 -6.56 -8.89 -9.17
N THR A 44 -5.70 -7.90 -8.93
CA THR A 44 -4.93 -7.21 -9.98
C THR A 44 -3.55 -7.81 -10.20
N HIS A 45 -3.03 -8.54 -9.22
CA HIS A 45 -1.69 -9.11 -9.25
C HIS A 45 -1.74 -10.63 -9.35
N ARG A 46 -0.83 -11.18 -10.15
CA ARG A 46 -0.67 -12.64 -10.32
C ARG A 46 0.12 -13.22 -9.14
N ALA A 47 0.24 -14.54 -9.07
CA ALA A 47 0.89 -15.25 -7.96
C ALA A 47 2.41 -14.98 -7.81
N ASP A 48 3.01 -14.27 -8.77
CA ASP A 48 4.43 -13.86 -8.83
C ASP A 48 4.72 -12.52 -8.15
N VAL A 49 3.70 -11.84 -7.63
CA VAL A 49 3.85 -10.55 -6.92
C VAL A 49 3.82 -10.76 -5.41
N ALA A 50 4.50 -9.87 -4.66
CA ALA A 50 4.58 -9.97 -3.20
C ALA A 50 3.19 -10.09 -2.54
N ASP A 51 3.08 -10.96 -1.55
CA ASP A 51 1.85 -11.16 -0.80
C ASP A 51 1.35 -9.86 -0.17
N TRP A 52 0.03 -9.71 0.01
CA TRP A 52 -0.56 -8.53 0.65
C TRP A 52 0.11 -8.23 2.00
N ASN A 53 0.40 -9.26 2.80
CA ASN A 53 1.07 -9.12 4.08
C ASN A 53 2.46 -8.47 4.00
N ALA A 54 3.16 -8.64 2.88
CA ALA A 54 4.48 -8.02 2.66
C ALA A 54 4.36 -6.53 2.33
N ILE A 55 3.31 -6.12 1.63
CA ILE A 55 3.12 -4.72 1.20
C ILE A 55 2.24 -3.88 2.14
N ARG A 56 1.36 -4.52 2.92
CA ARG A 56 0.43 -3.90 3.87
C ARG A 56 1.06 -2.80 4.74
N PRO A 57 2.25 -2.97 5.36
CA PRO A 57 2.81 -1.91 6.19
C PRO A 57 3.13 -0.63 5.42
N TYR A 58 3.55 -0.73 4.14
CA TYR A 58 3.80 0.44 3.30
C TYR A 58 2.50 1.14 2.92
N VAL A 59 1.47 0.35 2.59
CA VAL A 59 0.14 0.87 2.25
C VAL A 59 -0.51 1.56 3.46
N ARG A 60 -0.38 0.97 4.65
CA ARG A 60 -0.86 1.57 5.90
C ARG A 60 -0.16 2.89 6.22
N ALA A 61 1.17 2.94 6.06
CA ALA A 61 1.94 4.16 6.32
C ALA A 61 1.54 5.31 5.38
N ALA A 62 1.08 5.02 4.17
CA ALA A 62 0.53 6.05 3.28
C ALA A 62 -0.89 6.49 3.64
N CYS A 63 -1.64 5.65 4.34
CA CYS A 63 -3.00 5.91 4.80
C CYS A 63 -3.03 6.78 6.06
N ASP A 64 -1.99 6.68 6.88
CA ASP A 64 -1.76 7.47 8.07
C ASP A 64 -0.30 7.96 8.05
N PRO A 65 0.02 9.01 7.28
CA PRO A 65 1.34 9.61 7.31
C PRO A 65 1.47 10.30 8.65
N ASP A 66 1.99 9.60 9.65
CA ASP A 66 2.32 10.19 10.93
C ASP A 66 3.12 11.48 10.65
N PRO A 67 2.65 12.66 11.11
CA PRO A 67 3.30 13.92 10.80
C PRO A 67 4.72 14.03 11.36
N ALA A 68 5.18 13.08 12.19
CA ALA A 68 6.54 13.01 12.70
C ALA A 68 7.53 12.28 11.77
N ASP A 69 7.07 11.54 10.75
CA ASP A 69 7.93 10.82 9.78
C ASP A 69 7.79 11.40 8.37
N GLY A 70 7.78 12.74 8.28
CA GLY A 70 7.97 13.45 7.01
C GLY A 70 9.20 12.92 6.25
N PRO A 71 9.17 12.92 4.91
CA PRO A 71 10.20 12.23 4.12
C PRO A 71 11.61 12.75 4.46
N PRO A 72 12.63 11.88 4.55
CA PRO A 72 14.02 12.32 4.70
C PRO A 72 14.51 13.09 3.46
#